data_AF-A0A0K0X045-F1
#
_entry.id   AF-A0A0K0X045-F1
#
_cell.length_a   1.000
_cell.length_b   1.000
_cell.length_c   1.000
_cell.angle_alpha   90.00
_cell.angle_beta   90.00
_cell.angle_gamma   90.00
#
_symmetry.space_group_name_H-M   'P 1'
#
loop_
_entity.id
_entity.type
_entity.pdbx_description
1 polymer ?
#
loop_
_entity_poly.entity_id
_entity_poly.type
_entity_poly.pdbx_seq_one_letter_code
_entity_poly.pdbx_strand_id
1 'polypeptide(L)'
;MYAVATRRDNAELQPGQTSVVTLHRSTAESELAKSTDQHAILIEQRILPWAPATEGEHHTARYEYTVGYRVGDGRYIPWGLSFSTDRSAIEVELATVQTAIAESNVDEAIDVLMLERPVFPWYVARPRAAPLS
;
A
#
# COMPACT_ATOMS: atom_id res chain seq x y z
N MET A 1 2.44 5.50 -6.90
CA MET A 1 1.50 6.63 -7.05
C MET A 1 2.29 7.93 -7.06
N TYR A 2 1.73 8.98 -7.66
CA TYR A 2 2.32 10.30 -7.79
C TYR A 2 1.31 11.37 -7.39
N ALA A 3 1.80 12.47 -6.83
CA ALA A 3 1.00 13.64 -6.47
C ALA A 3 1.89 14.89 -6.43
N VAL A 4 1.27 16.05 -6.28
CA VAL A 4 1.93 17.33 -6.01
C VAL A 4 1.83 17.63 -4.51
N ALA A 5 2.93 18.08 -3.93
CA ALA A 5 2.99 18.55 -2.56
C ALA A 5 3.66 19.92 -2.50
N THR A 6 3.38 20.69 -1.46
CA THR A 6 4.17 21.89 -1.14
C THR A 6 5.37 21.48 -0.31
N ARG A 7 6.59 21.78 -0.78
CA ARG A 7 7.81 21.54 0.00
C ARG A 7 7.78 22.42 1.25
N ARG A 8 7.84 21.78 2.43
CA ARG A 8 8.02 22.43 3.73
C ARG A 8 9.22 21.81 4.40
N ASP A 9 10.04 22.63 5.04
CA ASP A 9 11.26 22.15 5.72
C ASP A 9 10.87 21.19 6.85
N ASN A 10 11.47 20.00 6.87
CA ASN A 10 11.31 18.95 7.89
C ASN A 10 9.89 18.39 8.10
N ALA A 11 8.96 18.59 7.16
CA ALA A 11 7.65 17.93 7.20
C ALA A 11 7.69 16.59 6.46
N GLU A 12 6.97 15.59 7.00
CA GLU A 12 6.64 14.40 6.24
C GLU A 12 5.89 14.83 4.97
N LEU A 13 6.34 14.34 3.81
CA LEU A 13 5.72 14.69 2.55
C LEU A 13 4.33 14.05 2.48
N GLN A 14 3.34 14.85 2.08
CA GLN A 14 1.99 14.39 1.84
C GLN A 14 1.41 15.12 0.63
N PRO A 15 0.49 14.50 -0.13
CA PRO A 15 -0.23 15.18 -1.19
C PRO A 15 -0.87 16.46 -0.67
N GLY A 16 -0.78 17.54 -1.46
CA GLY A 16 -1.50 18.77 -1.17
C GLY A 16 -3.02 18.52 -1.14
N GLN A 17 -3.77 19.32 -0.38
CA GLN A 17 -5.22 19.14 -0.25
C GLN A 17 -5.97 19.19 -1.58
N THR A 18 -5.45 19.94 -2.56
CA THR A 18 -6.03 20.07 -3.91
C THR A 18 -5.37 19.15 -4.92
N SER A 19 -4.39 18.36 -4.51
CA SER A 19 -3.64 17.50 -5.42
C SER A 19 -4.35 16.18 -5.70
N VAL A 20 -4.31 15.73 -6.95
CA VAL A 20 -4.87 14.44 -7.33
C VAL A 20 -3.81 13.36 -7.24
N VAL A 21 -4.02 12.38 -6.35
CA VAL A 21 -3.19 11.17 -6.32
C VAL A 21 -3.47 10.32 -7.55
N THR A 22 -2.43 10.01 -8.33
CA THR A 22 -2.56 9.30 -9.60
C THR A 22 -1.51 8.20 -9.77
N LEU A 23 -1.82 7.21 -10.60
CA LEU A 23 -0.87 6.18 -11.00
C LEU A 23 0.11 6.69 -12.06
N HIS A 24 -0.31 7.66 -12.87
CA HIS A 24 0.47 8.14 -14.02
C HIS A 24 1.26 9.38 -13.66
N ARG A 25 2.59 9.27 -13.70
CA ARG A 25 3.50 10.39 -13.45
C ARG A 25 3.21 11.61 -14.33
N SER A 26 2.93 11.40 -15.61
CA SER A 26 2.63 12.47 -16.57
C SER A 26 1.44 13.34 -16.16
N THR A 27 0.44 12.73 -15.51
CA THR A 27 -0.73 13.45 -15.00
C THR A 27 -0.35 14.36 -13.84
N ALA A 28 0.44 13.85 -12.88
CA ALA A 28 0.94 14.65 -11.76
C ALA A 28 1.93 15.74 -12.21
N GLU A 29 2.76 15.48 -13.24
CA GLU A 29 3.61 16.49 -13.87
C GLU A 29 2.78 17.60 -14.54
N SER A 30 1.68 17.23 -15.21
CA SER A 30 0.76 18.20 -15.82
C SER A 30 0.03 19.05 -14.78
N GLU A 31 -0.30 18.47 -13.63
CA GLU A 31 -0.86 19.20 -12.48
C GLU A 31 0.17 20.17 -11.89
N LEU A 32 1.40 19.70 -11.67
CA LEU A 32 2.50 20.53 -11.17
C LEU A 32 2.77 21.74 -12.08
N ALA A 33 2.75 21.53 -13.40
CA ALA A 33 2.96 22.61 -14.38
C ALA A 33 1.85 23.68 -14.36
N LYS A 34 0.66 23.35 -13.85
CA LYS A 34 -0.45 24.30 -13.66
C LYS A 34 -0.46 24.97 -12.30
N SER A 35 0.38 24.50 -11.37
CA SER A 35 0.46 25.07 -10.03
C SER A 35 1.03 26.48 -10.06
N THR A 36 0.44 27.39 -9.29
CA THR A 36 0.98 28.73 -9.04
C THR A 36 1.88 28.78 -7.81
N ASP A 37 1.96 27.69 -7.02
CA ASP A 37 2.82 27.57 -5.85
C ASP A 37 4.27 27.28 -6.29
N GLN A 38 5.17 28.21 -5.99
CA GLN A 38 6.60 28.11 -6.30
C GLN A 38 7.33 27.02 -5.50
N HIS A 39 6.71 26.54 -4.42
CA HIS A 39 7.22 25.44 -3.60
C HIS A 39 6.57 24.10 -3.94
N ALA A 40 5.71 24.04 -4.96
CA ALA A 40 5.13 22.80 -5.42
C ALA A 40 6.22 21.87 -5.98
N ILE A 41 6.20 20.62 -5.53
CA ILE A 41 7.11 19.56 -5.96
C ILE A 41 6.32 18.29 -6.30
N LEU A 42 6.89 17.49 -7.19
CA LEU A 42 6.37 16.16 -7.47
C LEU A 42 6.85 15.18 -6.38
N ILE A 43 5.92 14.43 -5.82
CA ILE A 43 6.20 13.37 -4.85
C ILE A 43 5.71 12.01 -5.37
N GLU A 44 6.35 10.94 -4.94
CA GLU A 44 6.04 9.56 -5.29
C GLU A 44 5.84 8.71 -4.03
N GLN A 45 4.85 7.83 -4.08
CA GLN A 45 4.66 6.76 -3.09
C GLN A 45 4.86 5.42 -3.76
N ARG A 46 5.71 4.59 -3.16
CA ARG A 46 5.97 3.22 -3.63
C ARG A 46 5.14 2.25 -2.82
N ILE A 47 4.37 1.45 -3.53
CA ILE A 47 3.62 0.33 -2.97
C ILE A 47 4.21 -0.91 -3.64
N LEU A 48 4.72 -1.84 -2.83
CA LEU A 48 5.27 -3.08 -3.36
C LEU A 48 4.14 -4.04 -3.79
N PRO A 49 4.44 -5.07 -4.59
CA PRO A 49 3.47 -6.11 -4.92
C PRO A 49 2.96 -6.82 -3.67
N TRP A 50 1.74 -7.37 -3.78
CA TRP A 50 1.20 -8.30 -2.78
C TRP A 50 2.08 -9.55 -2.69
N ALA A 51 2.37 -9.97 -1.46
CA ALA A 51 3.08 -11.20 -1.16
C ALA A 51 2.45 -11.91 0.04
N PRO A 52 2.66 -13.23 0.22
CA PRO A 52 2.31 -13.90 1.46
C PRO A 52 2.98 -13.19 2.64
N ALA A 53 2.25 -13.06 3.73
CA ALA A 53 2.78 -12.48 4.94
C ALA A 53 3.90 -13.34 5.52
N THR A 54 5.10 -12.79 5.64
CA THR A 54 6.25 -13.51 6.18
C THR A 54 6.55 -13.05 7.61
N GLU A 55 6.70 -13.99 8.52
CA GLU A 55 7.32 -13.76 9.83
C GLU A 55 8.81 -13.48 9.61
N GLY A 56 9.25 -12.22 9.48
CA GLY A 56 10.68 -12.00 9.31
C GLY A 56 11.20 -10.58 9.23
N GLU A 57 10.45 -9.64 8.65
CA GLU A 57 10.94 -8.27 8.52
C GLU A 57 9.96 -7.29 9.16
N HIS A 58 10.29 -6.84 10.38
CA HIS A 58 9.68 -5.67 11.00
C HIS A 58 10.11 -4.41 10.22
N HIS A 59 9.56 -4.20 9.03
CA HIS A 59 9.68 -2.89 8.40
C HIS A 59 8.79 -1.92 9.18
N THR A 60 9.30 -0.72 9.42
CA THR A 60 8.56 0.42 9.98
C THR A 60 7.54 1.02 9.00
N ALA A 61 7.29 0.35 7.88
CA ALA A 61 6.35 0.80 6.86
C ALA A 61 4.91 0.52 7.29
N ARG A 62 3.98 1.32 6.76
CA ARG A 62 2.55 1.00 6.83
C ARG A 62 2.29 -0.18 5.89
N TYR A 63 1.54 -1.18 6.34
CA TYR A 63 1.10 -2.29 5.53
C TYR A 63 -0.33 -2.07 5.07
N GLU A 64 -0.59 -2.44 3.83
CA GLU A 64 -1.91 -2.80 3.37
C GLU A 64 -1.96 -4.32 3.37
N TYR A 65 -2.95 -4.89 4.04
CA TYR A 65 -3.07 -6.33 4.19
C TYR A 65 -4.50 -6.80 3.98
N THR A 66 -4.63 -8.07 3.65
CA THR A 66 -5.91 -8.76 3.55
C THR A 66 -5.74 -10.16 4.11
N VAL A 67 -6.70 -10.57 4.93
CA VAL A 67 -6.86 -11.97 5.31
C VAL A 67 -7.98 -12.54 4.47
N GLY A 68 -7.79 -13.76 4.00
CA GLY A 68 -8.79 -14.45 3.20
C GLY A 68 -8.51 -15.93 3.18
N TYR A 69 -9.26 -16.63 2.35
CA TYR A 69 -9.12 -18.07 2.23
C TYR A 69 -9.13 -18.51 0.78
N ARG A 70 -8.48 -19.65 0.53
CA ARG A 70 -8.54 -20.35 -0.74
C ARG A 70 -9.55 -21.48 -0.64
N VAL A 71 -10.48 -21.51 -1.58
CA VAL A 71 -11.46 -22.60 -1.75
C VAL A 71 -10.88 -23.67 -2.69
N GLY A 72 -11.51 -24.84 -2.77
CA GLY A 72 -11.00 -26.02 -3.49
C GLY A 72 -10.73 -25.83 -4.99
N ASP A 73 -11.27 -24.78 -5.62
CA ASP A 73 -10.97 -24.40 -7.01
C ASP A 73 -9.69 -23.54 -7.16
N GLY A 74 -9.01 -23.25 -6.05
CA GLY A 74 -7.78 -22.45 -6.00
C GLY A 74 -8.00 -20.93 -5.95
N ARG A 75 -9.25 -20.45 -6.03
CA ARG A 75 -9.57 -19.02 -5.96
C ARG A 75 -9.39 -18.50 -4.54
N TYR A 76 -8.74 -17.34 -4.44
CA TYR A 76 -8.62 -16.58 -3.19
C TYR A 76 -9.83 -15.66 -2.99
N ILE A 77 -10.48 -15.77 -1.84
CA ILE A 77 -11.59 -14.91 -1.42
C ILE A 77 -11.10 -14.05 -0.25
N PRO A 78 -10.88 -12.75 -0.45
CA PRO A 78 -10.48 -11.85 0.63
C PRO A 78 -11.67 -11.56 1.55
N TRP A 79 -11.43 -11.46 2.86
CA TRP A 79 -12.45 -11.00 3.81
C TRP A 79 -12.55 -9.48 3.92
N GLY A 80 -11.47 -8.77 3.61
CA GLY A 80 -11.44 -7.32 3.70
C GLY A 80 -10.06 -6.76 3.41
N LEU A 81 -10.00 -5.45 3.22
CA LEU A 81 -8.75 -4.70 3.05
C LEU A 81 -8.53 -3.83 4.27
N SER A 82 -7.40 -4.03 4.96
CA SER A 82 -7.04 -3.33 6.18
C SER A 82 -5.67 -2.68 6.05
N PHE A 83 -5.40 -1.71 6.93
CA PHE A 83 -4.10 -1.04 6.99
C PHE A 83 -3.59 -1.00 8.41
N SER A 84 -2.32 -1.34 8.63
CA SER A 84 -1.70 -1.27 9.96
C SER A 84 -0.22 -0.96 9.84
N THR A 85 0.32 -0.24 10.82
CA THR A 85 1.78 -0.13 11.06
C THR A 85 2.25 -1.14 12.12
N ASP A 86 1.31 -1.81 12.78
CA ASP A 86 1.54 -2.79 13.83
C ASP A 86 1.28 -4.20 13.28
N ARG A 87 2.34 -5.01 13.26
CA ARG A 87 2.29 -6.40 12.79
C ARG A 87 1.39 -7.27 13.68
N SER A 88 1.36 -7.01 14.99
CA SER A 88 0.58 -7.81 15.92
C SER A 88 -0.92 -7.69 15.65
N ALA A 89 -1.39 -6.51 15.23
CA ALA A 89 -2.77 -6.31 14.82
C ALA A 89 -3.16 -7.22 13.64
N ILE A 90 -2.22 -7.46 12.71
CA ILE A 90 -2.49 -8.29 11.55
C ILE A 90 -2.52 -9.78 11.90
N GLU A 91 -1.62 -10.22 12.77
CA GLU A 91 -1.56 -11.59 13.27
C GLU A 91 -2.79 -11.95 14.12
N VAL A 92 -3.30 -10.99 14.90
CA VAL A 92 -4.57 -11.13 15.63
C VAL A 92 -5.75 -11.31 14.67
N GLU A 93 -5.81 -10.54 13.58
CA GLU A 93 -6.85 -10.71 12.58
C GLU A 93 -6.75 -12.11 11.94
N LEU A 94 -5.55 -12.53 11.52
CA LEU A 94 -5.31 -13.86 10.98
C LEU A 94 -5.74 -15.00 11.93
N ALA A 95 -5.40 -14.90 13.21
CA ALA A 95 -5.80 -15.91 14.21
C ALA A 95 -7.31 -15.94 14.41
N THR A 96 -7.97 -14.78 14.40
CA THR A 96 -9.44 -14.67 14.47
C THR A 96 -10.07 -15.38 13.29
N VAL A 97 -9.47 -15.24 12.11
CA VAL A 97 -9.96 -15.89 10.90
C VAL A 97 -9.87 -17.40 10.94
N GLN A 98 -8.69 -17.90 11.30
CA GLN A 98 -8.45 -19.33 11.43
C GLN A 98 -9.40 -19.96 12.44
N THR A 99 -9.66 -19.28 13.55
CA THR A 99 -10.62 -19.73 14.58
C THR A 99 -12.04 -19.82 14.01
N ALA A 100 -12.52 -18.77 13.34
CA ALA A 100 -13.87 -18.77 12.75
C ALA A 100 -14.07 -19.87 11.71
N ILE A 101 -13.03 -20.20 10.93
CA ILE A 101 -13.06 -21.30 9.97
C ILE A 101 -13.06 -22.66 10.68
N ALA A 102 -12.23 -22.82 11.72
CA ALA A 102 -12.19 -24.06 12.50
C ALA A 102 -13.52 -24.34 13.23
N GLU A 103 -14.23 -23.29 13.65
CA GLU A 103 -15.58 -23.39 14.23
C GLU A 103 -16.68 -23.62 13.17
N SER A 104 -16.37 -23.43 11.88
CA SER A 104 -17.33 -23.66 10.81
C SER A 104 -17.42 -25.16 10.48
N ASN A 105 -18.64 -25.69 10.40
CA ASN A 105 -18.90 -27.08 9.99
C ASN A 105 -18.77 -27.26 8.46
N VAL A 106 -17.76 -26.66 7.85
CA VAL A 106 -17.51 -26.80 6.42
C VAL A 106 -16.60 -28.01 6.22
N ASP A 107 -17.10 -29.04 5.53
CA ASP A 107 -16.35 -30.27 5.21
C ASP A 107 -15.26 -30.06 4.13
N GLU A 108 -14.93 -28.82 3.79
CA GLU A 108 -13.95 -28.45 2.77
C GLU A 108 -12.63 -28.01 3.40
N ALA A 109 -11.50 -28.41 2.80
CA ALA A 109 -10.20 -27.90 3.21
C ALA A 109 -10.06 -26.43 2.79
N ILE A 110 -10.08 -25.53 3.78
CA ILE A 110 -9.96 -24.09 3.57
C ILE A 110 -8.55 -23.64 3.99
N ASP A 111 -7.72 -23.24 3.02
CA ASP A 111 -6.40 -22.67 3.31
C ASP A 111 -6.53 -21.18 3.60
N VAL A 112 -6.23 -20.76 4.82
CA VAL A 112 -6.17 -19.33 5.16
C VAL A 112 -4.89 -18.72 4.62
N LEU A 113 -5.03 -17.63 3.87
CA LEU A 113 -3.92 -16.90 3.30
C LEU A 113 -3.99 -15.42 3.71
N MET A 114 -2.92 -14.97 4.35
CA MET A 114 -2.65 -13.56 4.59
C MET A 114 -1.76 -13.04 3.48
N LEU A 115 -2.23 -12.00 2.79
CA LEU A 115 -1.43 -11.24 1.85
C LEU A 115 -1.16 -9.86 2.43
N GLU A 116 0.05 -9.36 2.22
CA GLU A 116 0.43 -8.01 2.60
C GLU A 116 1.28 -7.34 1.53
N ARG A 117 1.30 -6.02 1.56
CA ARG A 117 2.25 -5.22 0.80
C ARG A 117 2.70 -4.00 1.61
N PRO A 118 4.01 -3.72 1.65
CA PRO A 118 4.52 -2.48 2.19
C PRO A 118 4.06 -1.26 1.39
N VAL A 119 3.54 -0.27 2.11
CA VAL A 119 3.22 1.08 1.65
C VAL A 119 4.25 2.02 2.25
N PHE A 120 5.21 2.43 1.42
CA PHE A 120 6.24 3.36 1.88
C PHE A 120 5.67 4.78 2.06
N PRO A 121 6.33 5.64 2.85
CA PRO A 121 6.06 7.07 2.88
C PRO A 121 6.16 7.72 1.50
N TRP A 122 5.68 8.96 1.40
CA TRP A 122 5.90 9.78 0.21
C TRP A 122 7.34 10.31 0.19
N TYR A 123 7.96 10.28 -0.99
CA TYR A 123 9.29 10.83 -1.23
C TYR A 123 9.25 11.84 -2.36
N VAL A 124 10.28 12.68 -2.48
CA VAL A 124 10.48 13.49 -3.68
C VAL A 124 10.62 12.54 -4.87
N ALA A 125 9.81 12.77 -5.91
CA ALA A 125 9.81 11.90 -7.07
C ALA A 125 11.16 11.97 -7.79
N ARG A 126 11.72 10.82 -8.18
CA ARG A 126 13.04 10.79 -8.84
C ARG A 126 12.98 11.59 -10.15
N PRO A 127 14.04 12.33 -10.52
CA PRO A 127 14.14 12.94 -11.84
C PRO A 127 14.03 11.87 -12.93
N ARG A 128 13.45 12.22 -14.09
CA ARG A 128 13.54 11.33 -15.26
C ARG A 128 15.02 11.17 -15.60
N ALA A 129 15.46 9.95 -15.87
CA ALA A 129 16.76 9.75 -16.50
C ALA A 129 16.75 10.54 -17.81
N ALA A 130 17.65 11.51 -17.95
CA ALA A 130 17.82 12.17 -19.24
C ALA A 130 18.28 11.11 -20.25
N PRO A 131 17.71 11.06 -21.47
CA PRO A 131 18.28 10.21 -22.50
C PRO A 131 19.74 10.61 -22.69
N LEU A 132 20.64 9.62 -22.64
CA LEU A 132 22.03 9.83 -23.00
C LEU A 132 22.07 10.16 -24.49
N SER A 133 22.34 11.42 -24.80
CA SER A 133 22.49 11.95 -26.16
C SER A 133 23.62 11.28 -26.92
#